data_AF-A0A7C3Z358-F1
#
_entry.id   AF-A0A7C3Z358-F1
#
_cell.length_a   1.000
_cell.length_b   1.000
_cell.length_c   1.000
_cell.angle_alpha   90.00
_cell.angle_beta   90.00
_cell.angle_gamma   90.00
#
_symmetry.space_group_name_H-M   'P 1'
#
loop_
_entity.id
_entity.type
_entity.pdbx_description
1 polymer ?
#
loop_
_entity_poly.entity_id
_entity_poly.type
_entity_poly.pdbx_seq_one_letter_code
_entity_poly.pdbx_strand_id
1 'polypeptide(L)'
;MYDENQIVPNSDTIREELLWMMTHEEDFVNAISGSGTDSKDKTLTRFDKWLSALKEIVGIPMTEPRTFSYQYKKQLWESNSICAICRQRIQIVDDAEVDHVEQYWRGGKTIPSNAQLTHRYCNRSRPRDDIQLDTGKKVDITASAIHISQRRSKAKYPRVVSKGEKTPRQAFRIPILEVLVELGGKGKTDKILEKVENKMKHILNPVDYEKLPSGVMIRWQNTAQWEKYVMVQDGLLRSDSPKGVWEITEKGINFLKDSK
;
A
#
# COMPACT_ATOMS: atom_id res chain seq x y z
N MET A 1 20.41 -8.88 4.47
CA MET A 1 19.19 -8.22 5.01
C MET A 1 18.06 -9.22 4.88
N TYR A 2 17.13 -9.30 5.84
CA TYR A 2 16.04 -10.27 5.77
C TYR A 2 14.98 -9.83 4.75
N ASP A 3 14.45 -10.79 4.00
CA ASP A 3 13.35 -10.59 3.07
C ASP A 3 11.98 -10.79 3.75
N GLU A 4 10.93 -10.23 3.15
CA GLU A 4 9.57 -10.26 3.71
C GLU A 4 9.06 -11.69 3.99
N ASN A 5 9.41 -12.66 3.14
CA ASN A 5 9.08 -14.07 3.32
C ASN A 5 9.72 -14.70 4.56
N GLN A 6 10.82 -14.14 5.07
CA GLN A 6 11.50 -14.65 6.27
C GLN A 6 10.91 -14.04 7.55
N ILE A 7 10.45 -12.80 7.46
CA ILE A 7 9.94 -12.02 8.60
C ILE A 7 8.46 -12.28 8.87
N VAL A 8 7.61 -12.25 7.84
CA VAL A 8 6.15 -12.35 8.01
C VAL A 8 5.69 -13.64 8.71
N PRO A 9 6.22 -14.84 8.39
CA PRO A 9 5.80 -16.07 9.06
C PRO A 9 6.10 -16.06 10.56
N ASN A 10 7.21 -15.43 10.93
CA ASN A 10 7.69 -15.34 12.30
C ASN A 10 7.24 -14.03 12.97
N SER A 11 6.36 -13.24 12.35
CA SER A 11 6.12 -11.86 12.77
C SER A 11 5.53 -11.72 14.17
N ASP A 12 4.74 -12.70 14.61
CA ASP A 12 4.20 -12.74 15.96
C ASP A 12 5.29 -13.10 16.98
N THR A 13 6.09 -14.13 16.71
CA THR A 13 7.24 -14.50 17.55
C THR A 13 8.26 -13.36 17.66
N ILE A 14 8.59 -12.70 16.55
CA ILE A 14 9.46 -11.51 16.53
C ILE A 14 8.89 -10.41 17.44
N ARG A 15 7.57 -10.20 17.42
CA ARG A 15 6.93 -9.20 18.28
C ARG A 15 6.99 -9.59 19.76
N GLU A 16 6.72 -10.85 20.07
CA GLU A 16 6.76 -11.36 21.45
C GLU A 16 8.17 -11.27 22.04
N GLU A 17 9.18 -11.66 21.28
CA GLU A 17 10.59 -11.56 21.70
C GLU A 17 11.02 -10.10 21.93
N LEU A 18 10.58 -9.17 21.07
CA LEU A 18 10.83 -7.75 21.29
C LEU A 18 10.20 -7.26 22.61
N LEU A 19 8.95 -7.64 22.88
CA LEU A 19 8.26 -7.25 24.10
C LEU A 19 8.94 -7.86 25.34
N TRP A 20 9.39 -9.11 25.25
CA TRP A 20 10.12 -9.78 26.30
C TRP A 20 11.45 -9.06 26.59
N MET A 21 12.25 -8.76 25.56
CA MET A 21 13.50 -8.01 25.69
C MET A 21 13.29 -6.62 26.31
N MET A 22 12.23 -5.92 25.91
CA MET A 22 11.87 -4.61 26.45
C MET A 22 11.46 -4.62 27.92
N THR A 23 11.21 -5.79 28.51
CA THR A 23 10.69 -5.92 29.88
C THR A 23 11.63 -6.68 30.81
N HIS A 24 12.39 -7.65 30.29
CA HIS A 24 13.20 -8.57 31.09
C HIS A 24 14.70 -8.42 30.87
N GLU A 25 15.16 -7.82 29.76
CA GLU A 25 16.58 -7.73 29.45
C GLU A 25 17.16 -6.36 29.86
N GLU A 26 17.83 -6.31 31.01
CA GLU A 26 18.31 -5.06 31.63
C GLU A 26 19.21 -4.23 30.70
N ASP A 27 20.14 -4.86 29.99
CA ASP A 27 21.03 -4.13 29.07
C ASP A 27 20.26 -3.49 27.91
N PHE A 28 19.24 -4.19 27.39
CA PHE A 28 18.41 -3.67 26.32
C PHE A 28 17.53 -2.53 26.83
N VAL A 29 16.92 -2.71 28.01
CA VAL A 29 16.15 -1.69 28.71
C VAL A 29 16.99 -0.44 28.97
N ASN A 30 18.22 -0.59 29.46
CA ASN A 30 19.17 0.51 29.71
C ASN A 30 19.62 1.22 28.42
N ALA A 31 19.66 0.49 27.31
CA ALA A 31 19.95 1.05 25.99
C ALA A 31 18.79 1.87 25.42
N ILE A 32 17.53 1.50 25.72
CA ILE A 32 16.33 2.23 25.26
C ILE A 32 15.83 3.29 26.24
N SER A 33 16.30 3.31 27.49
CA SER A 33 15.86 4.23 28.54
C SER A 33 16.98 5.11 29.10
N GLY A 34 16.58 6.21 29.75
CA GLY A 34 17.49 7.20 30.36
C GLY A 34 17.98 8.30 29.41
N SER A 35 19.01 9.04 29.84
CA SER A 35 19.69 10.06 29.04
C SER A 35 20.78 9.44 28.15
N GLY A 36 21.07 10.08 27.02
CA GLY A 36 22.11 9.64 26.07
C GLY A 36 21.76 8.39 25.25
N THR A 37 20.48 8.19 24.91
CA THR A 37 20.01 7.10 24.03
C THR A 37 20.54 7.19 22.59
N ASP A 38 21.08 8.35 22.23
CA ASP A 38 21.79 8.67 20.99
C ASP A 38 23.31 8.42 21.07
N SER A 39 23.82 7.99 22.23
CA SER A 39 25.21 7.57 22.35
C SER A 39 25.49 6.35 21.46
N LYS A 40 26.71 6.32 20.89
CA LYS A 40 27.14 5.24 19.98
C LYS A 40 27.08 3.87 20.66
N ASP A 41 27.51 3.79 21.91
CA ASP A 41 27.57 2.52 22.65
C ASP A 41 26.18 1.94 22.89
N LYS A 42 25.22 2.73 23.39
CA LYS A 42 23.83 2.26 23.57
C LYS A 42 23.16 1.90 22.24
N THR A 43 23.46 2.65 21.18
CA THR A 43 22.93 2.38 19.84
C THR A 43 23.41 1.03 19.33
N LEU A 44 24.72 0.76 19.40
CA LEU A 44 25.30 -0.52 18.99
C LEU A 44 24.74 -1.67 19.81
N THR A 45 24.70 -1.55 21.14
CA THR A 45 24.14 -2.59 22.01
C THR A 45 22.69 -2.93 21.67
N ARG A 46 21.85 -1.94 21.38
CA ARG A 46 20.46 -2.18 20.94
C ARG A 46 20.41 -2.95 19.62
N PHE A 47 21.22 -2.54 18.64
CA PHE A 47 21.26 -3.21 17.34
C PHE A 47 21.78 -4.63 17.46
N ASP A 48 22.85 -4.86 18.23
CA ASP A 48 23.48 -6.17 18.36
C ASP A 48 22.57 -7.17 19.09
N LYS A 49 21.94 -6.77 20.20
CA LYS A 49 20.98 -7.62 20.92
C LYS A 49 19.76 -7.94 20.07
N TRP A 50 19.19 -6.92 19.42
CA TRP A 50 18.04 -7.13 18.54
C TRP A 50 18.36 -8.01 17.33
N LEU A 51 19.52 -7.80 16.70
CA LEU A 51 19.95 -8.59 15.55
C LEU A 51 20.26 -10.04 15.95
N SER A 52 20.77 -10.26 17.15
CA SER A 52 21.00 -11.61 17.70
C SER A 52 19.69 -12.35 17.93
N ALA A 53 18.72 -11.72 18.59
CA ALA A 53 17.38 -12.29 18.79
C ALA A 53 16.69 -12.60 17.44
N LEU A 54 16.75 -11.67 16.49
CA LEU A 54 16.23 -11.90 15.13
C LEU A 54 16.90 -13.09 14.44
N LYS A 55 18.22 -13.25 14.60
CA LYS A 55 18.97 -14.37 14.02
C LYS A 55 18.62 -15.71 14.66
N GLU A 56 18.29 -15.72 15.95
CA GLU A 56 17.82 -16.94 16.63
C GLU A 56 16.44 -17.36 16.16
N ILE A 57 15.52 -16.40 15.98
CA ILE A 57 14.14 -16.66 15.55
C ILE A 57 14.08 -17.03 14.05
N VAL A 58 14.73 -16.24 13.20
CA VAL A 58 14.56 -16.30 11.74
C VAL A 58 15.69 -17.11 11.06
N GLY A 59 16.83 -17.28 11.72
CA GLY A 59 18.02 -17.90 11.15
C GLY A 59 18.87 -16.93 10.33
N ILE A 60 19.76 -17.47 9.48
CA ILE A 60 20.64 -16.65 8.64
C ILE A 60 19.83 -16.12 7.44
N PRO A 61 19.93 -14.81 7.10
CA PRO A 61 19.24 -14.27 5.93
C PRO A 61 19.76 -14.93 4.65
N MET A 62 19.00 -15.86 4.10
CA MET A 62 19.24 -16.45 2.78
C MET A 62 18.41 -15.73 1.72
N THR A 63 19.05 -15.29 0.65
CA THR A 63 18.35 -14.69 -0.51
C THR A 63 17.90 -15.82 -1.43
N GLU A 64 16.59 -16.08 -1.44
CA GLU A 64 15.99 -17.02 -2.38
C GLU A 64 15.44 -16.28 -3.61
N PRO A 65 15.55 -16.87 -4.82
CA PRO A 65 14.91 -16.29 -5.98
C PRO A 65 13.39 -16.36 -5.84
N ARG A 66 12.69 -15.23 -6.04
CA ARG A 66 11.22 -15.18 -6.02
C ARG A 66 10.56 -15.86 -7.23
N THR A 67 11.32 -16.12 -8.28
CA THR A 67 10.78 -16.63 -9.55
C THR A 67 11.30 -18.03 -9.85
N PHE A 68 10.41 -18.88 -10.37
CA PHE A 68 10.78 -20.17 -10.91
C PHE A 68 11.44 -20.02 -12.29
N SER A 69 12.31 -20.97 -12.66
CA SER A 69 12.98 -20.93 -13.96
C SER A 69 12.01 -21.19 -15.12
N TYR A 70 12.30 -20.61 -16.30
CA TYR A 70 11.49 -20.85 -17.50
C TYR A 70 11.46 -22.33 -17.91
N GLN A 71 12.59 -23.04 -17.74
CA GLN A 71 12.67 -24.48 -17.99
C GLN A 71 11.69 -25.26 -17.11
N TYR A 72 11.61 -24.91 -15.83
CA TYR A 72 10.68 -25.53 -14.89
C TYR A 72 9.22 -25.22 -15.21
N LYS A 73 8.92 -23.98 -15.61
CA LYS A 73 7.59 -23.59 -16.13
C LYS A 73 7.18 -24.45 -17.33
N LYS A 74 8.09 -24.66 -18.29
CA LYS A 74 7.83 -25.47 -19.49
C LYS A 74 7.52 -26.93 -19.12
N GLN A 75 8.30 -27.52 -18.21
CA GLN A 75 8.06 -28.88 -17.69
C GLN A 75 6.69 -29.00 -17.00
N LEU A 76 6.31 -28.03 -16.17
CA LEU A 76 4.99 -28.02 -15.51
C LEU A 76 3.84 -27.91 -16.54
N TRP A 77 3.99 -27.07 -17.56
CA TRP A 77 2.97 -26.92 -18.60
C TRP A 77 2.84 -28.16 -19.49
N GLU A 78 3.97 -28.80 -19.86
CA GLU A 78 3.98 -30.04 -20.65
C GLU A 78 3.38 -31.23 -19.89
N SER A 79 3.60 -31.31 -18.57
CA SER A 79 3.05 -32.38 -17.72
C SER A 79 1.56 -32.18 -17.41
N ASN A 80 1.14 -30.97 -17.02
CA ASN A 80 -0.24 -30.65 -16.74
C ASN A 80 -0.55 -29.19 -17.01
N SER A 81 -1.11 -28.91 -18.19
CA SER A 81 -1.47 -27.56 -18.64
C SER A 81 -2.77 -27.02 -18.03
N ILE A 82 -3.20 -27.49 -16.86
CA ILE A 82 -4.44 -27.05 -16.20
C ILE A 82 -4.09 -26.01 -15.13
N CYS A 83 -4.78 -24.86 -15.14
CA CYS A 83 -4.64 -23.84 -14.12
C CYS A 83 -5.14 -24.34 -12.75
N ALA A 84 -4.33 -24.22 -11.70
CA ALA A 84 -4.71 -24.62 -10.34
C ALA A 84 -5.86 -23.80 -9.75
N ILE A 85 -6.02 -22.53 -10.17
CA ILE A 85 -7.03 -21.60 -9.66
C ILE A 85 -8.39 -21.83 -10.34
N CYS A 86 -8.47 -21.72 -11.68
CA CYS A 86 -9.73 -21.80 -12.41
C CYS A 86 -10.04 -23.19 -12.99
N ARG A 87 -9.11 -24.16 -12.87
CA ARG A 87 -9.22 -25.53 -13.40
C ARG A 87 -9.43 -25.65 -14.91
N GLN A 88 -9.21 -24.56 -15.66
CA GLN A 88 -9.26 -24.55 -17.13
C GLN A 88 -7.88 -24.82 -17.74
N ARG A 89 -7.87 -25.37 -18.95
CA ARG A 89 -6.63 -25.64 -19.72
C ARG A 89 -6.03 -24.33 -20.24
N ILE A 90 -4.74 -24.14 -19.98
CA ILE A 90 -3.92 -23.05 -20.50
C ILE A 90 -3.43 -23.45 -21.90
N GLN A 91 -3.89 -22.73 -22.93
CA GLN A 91 -3.63 -23.09 -24.34
C GLN A 91 -2.20 -22.73 -24.78
N ILE A 92 -1.65 -21.63 -24.26
CA ILE A 92 -0.36 -21.08 -24.69
C ILE A 92 0.55 -20.98 -23.47
N VAL A 93 1.79 -21.48 -23.58
CA VAL A 93 2.77 -21.44 -22.48
C VAL A 93 3.02 -20.02 -21.96
N ASP A 94 2.91 -19.01 -22.82
CA ASP A 94 3.08 -17.60 -22.43
C ASP A 94 2.00 -17.13 -21.46
N ASP A 95 0.78 -17.65 -21.56
CA ASP A 95 -0.33 -17.33 -20.67
C ASP A 95 -0.28 -18.09 -19.34
N ALA A 96 0.67 -19.02 -19.19
CA ALA A 96 0.95 -19.67 -17.92
C ALA A 96 1.90 -18.84 -17.04
N GLU A 97 1.70 -18.87 -15.73
CA GLU A 97 2.64 -18.43 -14.70
C GLU A 97 2.81 -19.55 -13.67
N VAL A 98 4.02 -19.68 -13.10
CA VAL A 98 4.25 -20.59 -11.98
C VAL A 98 4.12 -19.78 -10.71
N ASP A 99 3.12 -20.13 -9.92
CA ASP A 99 2.77 -19.48 -8.66
C ASP A 99 3.12 -20.40 -7.48
N HIS A 100 3.27 -19.81 -6.30
CA HIS A 100 3.47 -20.57 -5.08
C HIS A 100 2.11 -20.98 -4.47
N VAL A 101 1.96 -22.27 -4.11
CA VAL A 101 0.74 -22.77 -3.44
C VAL A 101 0.53 -22.01 -2.14
N GLU A 102 1.52 -22.04 -1.26
CA GLU A 102 1.67 -21.10 -0.14
C GLU A 102 2.38 -19.84 -0.65
N GLN A 103 1.73 -18.68 -0.49
CA GLN A 103 2.22 -17.43 -1.06
C GLN A 103 3.61 -17.06 -0.52
N TYR A 104 4.51 -16.58 -1.39
CA TYR A 104 5.90 -16.25 -1.05
C TYR A 104 6.03 -15.39 0.22
N TRP A 105 5.25 -14.32 0.33
CA TRP A 105 5.30 -13.41 1.48
C TRP A 105 4.76 -14.03 2.78
N ARG A 106 4.05 -15.16 2.73
CA ARG A 106 3.68 -15.96 3.92
C ARG A 106 4.72 -17.02 4.28
N GLY A 107 5.89 -17.01 3.64
CA GLY A 107 6.96 -17.99 3.88
C GLY A 107 7.02 -19.11 2.85
N GLY A 108 6.21 -19.03 1.80
CA GLY A 108 6.23 -19.98 0.70
C GLY A 108 7.59 -20.03 -0.01
N LYS A 109 8.26 -21.17 0.05
CA LYS A 109 9.58 -21.39 -0.58
C LYS A 109 9.45 -21.58 -2.09
N THR A 110 10.43 -21.10 -2.86
CA THR A 110 10.51 -21.32 -4.32
C THR A 110 11.08 -22.72 -4.63
N ILE A 111 10.32 -23.75 -4.24
CA ILE A 111 10.68 -25.16 -4.42
C ILE A 111 9.62 -25.89 -5.24
N PRO A 112 9.97 -26.98 -5.95
CA PRO A 112 9.04 -27.71 -6.79
C PRO A 112 7.74 -28.15 -6.09
N SER A 113 7.81 -28.54 -4.81
CA SER A 113 6.65 -28.98 -4.02
C SER A 113 5.67 -27.86 -3.70
N ASN A 114 6.10 -26.60 -3.74
CA ASN A 114 5.25 -25.43 -3.51
C ASN A 114 4.88 -24.73 -4.82
N ALA A 115 5.21 -25.31 -5.98
CA ALA A 115 4.94 -24.70 -7.28
C ALA A 115 3.62 -25.21 -7.87
N GLN A 116 2.82 -24.30 -8.40
CA GLN A 116 1.60 -24.62 -9.15
C GLN A 116 1.50 -23.80 -10.44
N LEU A 117 0.96 -24.43 -11.49
CA LEU A 117 0.73 -23.76 -12.76
C LEU A 117 -0.59 -22.99 -12.72
N THR A 118 -0.58 -21.72 -13.10
CA THR A 118 -1.77 -20.86 -13.10
C THR A 118 -1.83 -20.04 -14.39
N HIS A 119 -3.01 -19.54 -14.77
CA HIS A 119 -3.08 -18.49 -15.78
C HIS A 119 -2.46 -17.21 -15.21
N ARG A 120 -1.76 -16.46 -16.06
CA ARG A 120 -1.26 -15.11 -15.76
C ARG A 120 -2.33 -14.21 -15.16
N TYR A 121 -3.52 -14.21 -15.75
CA TYR A 121 -4.65 -13.43 -15.25
C TYR A 121 -5.12 -13.91 -13.86
N CYS A 122 -5.36 -15.21 -13.70
CA CYS A 122 -5.84 -15.78 -12.44
C CYS A 122 -4.86 -15.53 -11.28
N ASN A 123 -3.55 -15.68 -11.53
CA ASN A 123 -2.51 -15.42 -10.55
C ASN A 123 -2.53 -13.96 -10.07
N ARG A 124 -2.59 -13.02 -11.00
CA ARG A 124 -2.60 -11.57 -10.70
C ARG A 124 -3.87 -11.11 -10.01
N SER A 125 -4.98 -11.82 -10.23
CA SER A 125 -6.27 -11.58 -9.59
C SER A 125 -6.43 -12.29 -8.24
N ARG A 126 -5.44 -13.07 -7.80
CA ARG A 126 -5.49 -13.81 -6.53
C ARG A 126 -5.53 -12.84 -5.35
N PRO A 127 -6.51 -12.96 -4.44
CA PRO A 127 -6.59 -12.10 -3.26
C PRO A 127 -5.40 -12.36 -2.33
N ARG A 128 -4.96 -11.33 -1.59
CA ARG A 128 -3.89 -11.46 -0.59
C ARG A 128 -4.35 -12.27 0.63
N ASP A 129 -5.65 -12.24 0.94
CA ASP A 129 -6.23 -13.07 1.99
C ASP A 129 -6.86 -14.30 1.36
N ASP A 130 -6.05 -15.31 1.06
CA ASP A 130 -6.57 -16.61 0.69
C ASP A 130 -7.09 -17.33 1.93
N ILE A 131 -8.42 -17.42 2.04
CA ILE A 131 -9.06 -18.51 2.73
C ILE A 131 -8.87 -19.72 1.83
N GLN A 132 -8.03 -20.68 2.24
CA GLN A 132 -7.96 -21.97 1.58
C GLN A 132 -9.37 -22.57 1.58
N LEU A 133 -10.02 -22.60 0.41
CA LEU A 133 -11.22 -23.40 0.22
C LEU A 133 -10.77 -24.85 0.26
N ASP A 134 -10.95 -25.48 1.42
CA ASP A 134 -10.80 -26.92 1.59
C ASP A 134 -11.75 -27.63 0.62
N THR A 135 -11.17 -28.18 -0.44
CA THR A 135 -11.87 -28.88 -1.51
C THR A 135 -12.20 -30.30 -1.05
N GLY A 136 -13.39 -30.48 -0.48
CA GLY A 136 -13.84 -31.82 -0.04
C GLY A 136 -15.36 -32.07 -0.01
N LYS A 137 -16.22 -31.09 -0.33
CA LYS A 137 -17.67 -31.33 -0.39
C LYS A 137 -18.22 -30.98 -1.78
N LYS A 138 -18.67 -32.03 -2.50
CA LYS A 138 -19.65 -31.86 -3.58
C LYS A 138 -20.88 -31.20 -2.94
N VAL A 139 -21.21 -30.00 -3.36
CA VAL A 139 -22.50 -29.38 -3.07
C VAL A 139 -23.35 -29.58 -4.32
N ASP A 140 -24.30 -30.50 -4.21
CA ASP A 140 -25.32 -30.72 -5.24
C ASP A 140 -26.15 -29.45 -5.39
N ILE A 141 -26.12 -28.86 -6.58
CA ILE A 141 -26.96 -27.72 -6.93
C ILE A 141 -28.32 -28.29 -7.32
N THR A 142 -29.16 -28.52 -6.32
CA THR A 142 -30.62 -28.58 -6.54
C THR A 142 -31.25 -27.35 -5.91
N ALA A 143 -31.92 -26.59 -6.76
CA ALA A 143 -32.58 -25.34 -6.47
C ALA A 143 -33.41 -25.40 -5.19
N SER A 144 -33.06 -24.58 -4.21
CA SER A 144 -34.00 -24.03 -3.23
C SER A 144 -33.39 -22.81 -2.56
N ALA A 145 -34.20 -21.77 -2.52
CA ALA A 145 -33.90 -20.44 -2.01
C ALA A 145 -33.13 -20.47 -0.69
N ILE A 146 -31.98 -19.80 -0.65
CA ILE A 146 -31.36 -19.39 0.61
C ILE A 146 -31.11 -17.90 0.50
N HIS A 147 -31.88 -17.17 1.28
CA HIS A 147 -31.69 -15.77 1.63
C HIS A 147 -30.20 -15.45 1.74
N ILE A 148 -29.71 -14.59 0.83
CA ILE A 148 -28.46 -13.87 1.02
C ILE A 148 -28.69 -12.99 2.25
N SER A 149 -28.42 -13.53 3.43
CA SER A 149 -28.23 -12.71 4.61
C SER A 149 -27.02 -11.85 4.29
N GLN A 150 -27.27 -10.58 3.99
CA GLN A 150 -26.22 -9.58 3.92
C GLN A 150 -25.64 -9.44 5.32
N ARG A 151 -24.73 -10.34 5.69
CA ARG A 151 -23.78 -10.08 6.76
C ARG A 151 -22.90 -8.95 6.24
N ARG A 152 -23.32 -7.71 6.49
CA ARG A 152 -22.45 -6.54 6.46
C ARG A 152 -21.37 -6.78 7.52
N SER A 153 -20.31 -7.49 7.15
CA SER A 153 -19.08 -7.49 7.91
C SER A 153 -18.65 -6.04 8.00
N LYS A 154 -18.68 -5.45 9.21
CA LYS A 154 -18.03 -4.17 9.47
C LYS A 154 -16.55 -4.36 9.09
N ALA A 155 -16.16 -3.85 7.93
CA ALA A 155 -14.79 -3.94 7.47
C ALA A 155 -13.89 -3.34 8.55
N LYS A 156 -12.95 -4.13 9.08
CA LYS A 156 -12.00 -3.75 10.13
C LYS A 156 -11.03 -2.63 9.66
N TYR A 157 -10.99 -2.40 8.35
CA TYR A 157 -10.17 -1.38 7.69
C TYR A 157 -11.04 -0.44 6.85
N PRO A 158 -10.73 0.87 6.82
CA PRO A 158 -11.45 1.82 5.99
C PRO A 158 -11.34 1.42 4.52
N ARG A 159 -12.44 1.57 3.75
CA ARG A 159 -12.48 1.29 2.32
C ARG A 159 -11.34 2.03 1.61
N VAL A 160 -10.48 1.28 0.93
CA VAL A 160 -9.46 1.83 0.03
C VAL A 160 -10.16 2.31 -1.24
N VAL A 161 -10.01 3.59 -1.57
CA VAL A 161 -10.58 4.20 -2.78
C VAL A 161 -9.76 3.72 -3.98
N SER A 162 -10.43 3.18 -5.00
CA SER A 162 -9.76 2.64 -6.18
C SER A 162 -9.25 3.75 -7.12
N LYS A 163 -8.32 3.43 -8.02
CA LYS A 163 -7.73 4.42 -8.94
C LYS A 163 -8.81 4.91 -9.91
N GLY A 164 -9.11 6.22 -9.89
CA GLY A 164 -10.14 6.85 -10.72
C GLY A 164 -11.46 7.12 -9.99
N GLU A 165 -11.66 6.59 -8.78
CA GLU A 165 -12.85 6.89 -7.96
C GLU A 165 -12.86 8.29 -7.35
N LYS A 166 -11.71 8.98 -7.31
CA LYS A 166 -11.58 10.35 -6.81
C LYS A 166 -11.05 11.28 -7.88
N THR A 167 -11.36 12.57 -7.76
CA THR A 167 -10.82 13.59 -8.68
C THR A 167 -9.28 13.54 -8.67
N PRO A 168 -8.63 13.43 -9.85
CA PRO A 168 -7.18 13.34 -9.91
C PRO A 168 -6.55 14.63 -9.39
N ARG A 169 -5.42 14.48 -8.67
CA ARG A 169 -4.71 15.60 -8.02
C ARG A 169 -4.41 16.75 -9.00
N GLN A 170 -3.98 16.41 -10.21
CA GLN A 170 -3.63 17.38 -11.26
C GLN A 170 -4.80 18.28 -11.67
N ALA A 171 -6.06 17.83 -11.52
CA ALA A 171 -7.23 18.65 -11.83
C ALA A 171 -7.38 19.87 -10.90
N PHE A 172 -6.74 19.85 -9.73
CA PHE A 172 -6.77 20.97 -8.78
C PHE A 172 -5.78 22.09 -9.15
N ARG A 173 -4.81 21.84 -10.05
CA ARG A 173 -3.73 22.79 -10.36
C ARG A 173 -4.25 24.12 -10.90
N ILE A 174 -5.01 24.07 -12.01
CA ILE A 174 -5.55 25.28 -12.65
C ILE A 174 -6.51 26.04 -11.71
N PRO A 175 -7.52 25.40 -11.08
CA PRO A 175 -8.43 26.09 -10.16
C PRO A 175 -7.72 26.80 -9.01
N ILE A 176 -6.67 26.20 -8.42
CA ILE A 176 -5.90 26.85 -7.34
C ILE A 176 -5.18 28.10 -7.85
N LEU A 177 -4.52 28.03 -9.02
CA LEU A 177 -3.81 29.18 -9.58
C LEU A 177 -4.77 30.31 -9.95
N GLU A 178 -5.94 29.99 -10.53
CA GLU A 178 -6.98 30.98 -10.82
C GLU A 178 -7.45 31.70 -9.55
N VAL A 179 -7.76 30.94 -8.49
CA VAL A 179 -8.19 31.52 -7.21
C VAL A 179 -7.12 32.41 -6.60
N LEU A 180 -5.85 32.04 -6.70
CA LEU A 180 -4.76 32.87 -6.20
C LEU A 180 -4.64 34.18 -6.99
N VAL A 181 -4.77 34.14 -8.32
CA VAL A 181 -4.79 35.35 -9.15
C VAL A 181 -6.00 36.23 -8.81
N GLU A 182 -7.19 35.65 -8.66
CA GLU A 182 -8.41 36.36 -8.24
C GLU A 182 -8.28 37.02 -6.85
N LEU A 183 -7.48 36.43 -5.96
CA LEU A 183 -7.21 36.97 -4.62
C LEU A 183 -6.03 37.97 -4.60
N GLY A 184 -5.51 38.39 -5.76
CA GLY A 184 -4.40 39.34 -5.85
C GLY A 184 -3.03 38.71 -5.57
N GLY A 185 -2.89 37.42 -5.87
CA GLY A 185 -1.63 36.66 -5.79
C GLY A 185 -1.39 35.91 -4.48
N LYS A 186 -2.15 36.20 -3.41
CA LYS A 186 -2.00 35.52 -2.11
C LYS A 186 -3.32 35.41 -1.35
N GLY A 187 -3.46 34.38 -0.51
CA GLY A 187 -4.66 34.20 0.30
C GLY A 187 -4.50 33.21 1.46
N LYS A 188 -5.43 33.29 2.43
CA LYS A 188 -5.54 32.29 3.50
C LYS A 188 -6.05 30.96 2.96
N THR A 189 -5.51 29.85 3.46
CA THR A 189 -5.86 28.48 3.03
C THR A 189 -7.37 28.26 2.97
N ASP A 190 -8.11 28.60 4.03
CA ASP A 190 -9.54 28.32 4.13
C ASP A 190 -10.33 29.05 3.03
N LYS A 191 -10.01 30.33 2.79
CA LYS A 191 -10.63 31.15 1.74
C LYS A 191 -10.28 30.66 0.34
N ILE A 192 -9.08 30.14 0.14
CA ILE A 192 -8.66 29.55 -1.13
C ILE A 192 -9.44 28.25 -1.38
N LEU A 193 -9.47 27.35 -0.40
CA LEU A 193 -10.17 26.08 -0.52
C LEU A 193 -11.66 26.28 -0.81
N GLU A 194 -12.32 27.20 -0.10
CA GLU A 194 -13.73 27.55 -0.36
C GLU A 194 -13.99 27.97 -1.83
N LYS A 195 -13.12 28.83 -2.39
CA LYS A 195 -13.24 29.27 -3.79
C LYS A 195 -12.90 28.15 -4.78
N VAL A 196 -11.92 27.30 -4.47
CA VAL A 196 -11.55 26.13 -5.28
C VAL A 196 -12.70 25.14 -5.33
N GLU A 197 -13.37 24.88 -4.20
CA GLU A 197 -14.54 24.02 -4.14
C GLU A 197 -15.66 24.53 -5.06
N ASN A 198 -15.96 25.82 -5.00
CA ASN A 198 -16.98 26.44 -5.85
C ASN A 198 -16.66 26.29 -7.35
N LYS A 199 -15.39 26.48 -7.75
CA LYS A 199 -14.96 26.27 -9.14
C LYS A 199 -15.03 24.80 -9.57
N MET A 200 -14.67 23.89 -8.67
CA MET A 200 -14.58 22.46 -8.96
C MET A 200 -15.87 21.69 -8.67
N LYS A 201 -16.93 22.34 -8.21
CA LYS A 201 -18.19 21.70 -7.78
C LYS A 201 -18.81 20.74 -8.80
N HIS A 202 -18.61 21.02 -10.10
CA HIS A 202 -19.09 20.20 -11.20
C HIS A 202 -18.14 19.04 -11.58
N ILE A 203 -16.91 19.06 -11.07
CA ILE A 203 -15.86 18.06 -11.30
C ILE A 203 -15.77 17.10 -10.10
N LEU A 204 -15.87 17.63 -8.89
CA LEU A 204 -15.81 16.86 -7.65
C LEU A 204 -16.96 15.86 -7.59
N ASN A 205 -16.64 14.65 -7.18
CA ASN A 205 -17.61 13.57 -7.04
C ASN A 205 -17.96 13.33 -5.56
N PRO A 206 -18.99 12.52 -5.24
CA PRO A 206 -19.37 12.28 -3.85
C PRO A 206 -18.25 11.70 -2.98
N VAL A 207 -17.33 10.92 -3.57
CA VAL A 207 -16.18 10.33 -2.86
C VAL A 207 -15.22 11.42 -2.39
N ASP A 208 -15.02 12.48 -3.18
CA ASP A 208 -14.15 13.60 -2.86
C ASP A 208 -14.59 14.36 -1.59
N TYR A 209 -15.88 14.33 -1.28
CA TYR A 209 -16.49 14.96 -0.10
C TYR A 209 -16.47 14.08 1.16
N GLU A 210 -16.02 12.82 1.06
CA GLU A 210 -15.86 11.97 2.24
C GLU A 210 -14.72 12.45 3.15
N LYS A 211 -14.83 12.15 4.44
CA LYS A 211 -13.75 12.35 5.41
C LYS A 211 -12.67 11.27 5.24
N LEU A 212 -11.42 11.64 5.49
CA LEU A 212 -10.34 10.68 5.65
C LEU A 212 -10.57 9.76 6.86
N PRO A 213 -9.90 8.59 6.94
CA PRO A 213 -10.00 7.70 8.10
C PRO A 213 -9.66 8.37 9.44
N SER A 214 -8.82 9.40 9.44
CA SER A 214 -8.53 10.21 10.62
C SER A 214 -9.72 11.04 11.13
N GLY A 215 -10.79 11.19 10.32
CA GLY A 215 -12.01 11.92 10.67
C GLY A 215 -11.90 13.45 10.62
N VAL A 216 -10.69 13.99 10.48
CA VAL A 216 -10.42 15.44 10.58
C VAL A 216 -10.59 16.16 9.25
N MET A 217 -10.02 15.64 8.16
CA MET A 217 -9.90 16.35 6.89
C MET A 217 -10.74 15.69 5.78
N ILE A 218 -11.34 16.51 4.92
CA ILE A 218 -12.09 16.06 3.74
C ILE A 218 -11.11 15.66 2.63
N ARG A 219 -11.42 14.60 1.88
CA ARG A 219 -10.51 14.01 0.88
C ARG A 219 -10.07 15.00 -0.20
N TRP A 220 -10.96 15.82 -0.74
CA TRP A 220 -10.60 16.80 -1.77
C TRP A 220 -9.70 17.90 -1.23
N GLN A 221 -9.92 18.35 0.02
CA GLN A 221 -9.07 19.35 0.67
C GLN A 221 -7.65 18.80 0.85
N ASN A 222 -7.52 17.56 1.32
CA ASN A 222 -6.24 16.88 1.40
C ASN A 222 -5.57 16.78 0.02
N THR A 223 -6.33 16.43 -1.02
CA THR A 223 -5.83 16.31 -2.39
C THR A 223 -5.35 17.66 -2.93
N ALA A 224 -6.07 18.75 -2.67
CA ALA A 224 -5.67 20.11 -3.01
C ALA A 224 -4.39 20.54 -2.27
N GLN A 225 -4.24 20.17 -0.99
CA GLN A 225 -3.00 20.43 -0.24
C GLN A 225 -1.79 19.66 -0.82
N TRP A 226 -1.99 18.43 -1.28
CA TRP A 226 -0.94 17.69 -2.01
C TRP A 226 -0.60 18.34 -3.35
N GLU A 227 -1.60 18.83 -4.10
CA GLU A 227 -1.33 19.60 -5.32
C GLU A 227 -0.55 20.87 -5.01
N LYS A 228 -0.88 21.59 -3.94
CA LYS A 228 -0.11 22.75 -3.44
C LYS A 228 1.34 22.37 -3.17
N TYR A 229 1.59 21.26 -2.47
CA TYR A 229 2.95 20.80 -2.20
C TYR A 229 3.74 20.60 -3.50
N VAL A 230 3.13 19.92 -4.49
CA VAL A 230 3.78 19.69 -5.80
C VAL A 230 3.99 21.01 -6.54
N MET A 231 3.02 21.93 -6.55
CA MET A 231 3.18 23.24 -7.18
C MET A 231 4.27 24.10 -6.53
N VAL A 232 4.56 23.92 -5.24
CA VAL A 232 5.74 24.54 -4.60
C VAL A 232 7.03 23.93 -5.14
N GLN A 233 7.11 22.61 -5.28
CA GLN A 233 8.29 21.95 -5.88
C GLN A 233 8.50 22.35 -7.35
N ASP A 234 7.41 22.51 -8.10
CA ASP A 234 7.43 22.98 -9.49
C ASP A 234 7.77 24.48 -9.60
N GLY A 235 7.87 25.19 -8.47
CA GLY A 235 8.14 26.63 -8.41
C GLY A 235 6.99 27.51 -8.87
N LEU A 236 5.76 26.98 -8.94
CA LEU A 236 4.56 27.75 -9.28
C LEU A 236 4.03 28.53 -8.07
N LEU A 237 4.22 27.99 -6.86
CA LEU A 237 3.88 28.64 -5.59
C LEU A 237 5.13 28.87 -4.74
N ARG A 238 5.10 29.90 -3.89
CA ARG A 238 6.20 30.21 -2.97
C ARG A 238 6.34 29.17 -1.87
N SER A 239 7.59 28.80 -1.57
CA SER A 239 7.95 27.89 -0.47
C SER A 239 8.05 28.60 0.89
N ASP A 240 8.29 29.91 0.89
CA ASP A 240 8.57 30.75 2.05
C ASP A 240 7.36 31.56 2.54
N SER A 241 6.15 31.26 2.05
CA SER A 241 4.93 31.91 2.52
C SER A 241 4.63 31.60 4.00
N PRO A 242 4.05 32.55 4.76
CA PRO A 242 3.64 32.30 6.14
C PRO A 242 2.70 31.11 6.29
N LYS A 243 2.72 30.48 7.48
CA LYS A 243 1.86 29.34 7.79
C LYS A 243 0.38 29.70 7.57
N GLY A 244 -0.32 28.89 6.77
CA GLY A 244 -1.73 29.08 6.45
C GLY A 244 -2.01 30.10 5.33
N VAL A 245 -0.97 30.57 4.64
CA VAL A 245 -1.06 31.46 3.48
C VAL A 245 -0.45 30.78 2.26
N TRP A 246 -1.12 30.83 1.12
CA TRP A 246 -0.55 30.41 -0.16
C TRP A 246 -0.35 31.63 -1.04
N GLU A 247 0.76 31.65 -1.79
CA GLU A 247 1.15 32.76 -2.66
C GLU A 247 1.68 32.20 -3.98
N ILE A 248 1.20 32.78 -5.08
CA ILE A 248 1.60 32.43 -6.44
C ILE A 248 2.89 33.16 -6.81
N THR A 249 3.75 32.50 -7.58
CA THR A 249 4.94 33.12 -8.18
C THR A 249 4.63 33.68 -9.56
N GLU A 250 5.53 34.49 -10.11
CA GLU A 250 5.45 34.92 -11.52
C GLU A 250 5.42 33.72 -12.48
N LYS A 251 6.20 32.68 -12.19
CA LYS A 251 6.19 31.42 -12.94
C LYS A 251 4.81 30.76 -12.92
N GLY A 252 4.14 30.76 -11.77
CA GLY A 252 2.76 30.26 -11.62
C GLY A 252 1.75 31.06 -12.43
N ILE A 253 1.90 32.39 -12.47
CA ILE A 253 1.04 33.27 -13.27
C ILE A 253 1.25 33.00 -14.77
N ASN A 254 2.49 32.89 -15.23
CA ASN A 254 2.80 32.61 -16.63
C ASN A 254 2.29 31.23 -17.03
N PHE A 255 2.50 30.21 -16.19
CA PHE A 255 1.95 28.87 -16.42
C PHE A 255 0.43 28.89 -16.60
N LEU A 256 -0.30 29.67 -15.80
CA LEU A 256 -1.75 29.79 -15.92
C LEU A 256 -2.16 30.49 -17.23
N LYS A 257 -1.39 31.49 -17.69
CA LYS A 257 -1.64 32.15 -18.98
C LYS A 257 -1.41 31.20 -20.16
N ASP A 258 -0.37 30.38 -20.11
CA ASP A 258 -0.03 29.40 -21.15
C ASP A 258 -1.01 28.21 -21.19
N SER A 259 -1.72 27.97 -20.08
CA SER A 259 -2.70 26.88 -19.95
C SER A 259 -4.14 27.29 -20.29
N LYS A 260 -4.36 28.56 -20.69
CA LYS A 260 -5.65 29.08 -21.16
C LYS A 260 -5.68 29.16 -22.68
#